data_AF-B1T9D9-F1
#
_entry.id   AF-B1T9D9-F1
#
_cell.length_a   1.000
_cell.length_b   1.000
_cell.length_c   1.000
_cell.angle_alpha   90.00
_cell.angle_beta   90.00
_cell.angle_gamma   90.00
#
_symmetry.space_group_name_H-M   'P 1'
#
loop_
_entity.id
_entity.type
_entity.pdbx_description
1 polymer ?
#
loop_
_entity_poly.entity_id
_entity_poly.type
_entity_poly.pdbx_seq_one_letter_code
_entity_poly.pdbx_strand_id
1 'polypeptide(L)'
;MCHLPSGKLEERRSPISQNRAKVAFLRGTLPSVWNVQGLGVFANDNCSLSPDLPLAFVTLPDLGYWLRTQRDRHAKSGNPNINVRAAWSVVRLSVDDPTGSALSAHRHKVAGDSSVNI
;
A
#
# COMPACT_ATOMS: atom_id res chain seq x y z
N MET A 1 -0.66 -24.93 -18.78
CA MET A 1 -0.87 -26.03 -17.82
C MET A 1 -0.02 -25.71 -16.60
N CYS A 2 -0.58 -25.69 -15.40
CA CYS A 2 0.19 -25.50 -14.16
C CYS A 2 0.17 -26.84 -13.42
N HIS A 3 1.35 -27.39 -13.12
CA HIS A 3 1.47 -28.64 -12.37
C HIS A 3 1.48 -28.32 -10.88
N LEU A 4 0.61 -28.97 -10.12
CA LEU A 4 0.72 -29.00 -8.66
C LEU A 4 1.93 -29.86 -8.26
N PRO A 5 2.50 -29.70 -7.05
CA PRO A 5 3.58 -30.56 -6.53
C PRO A 5 3.25 -32.06 -6.53
N SER A 6 1.96 -32.40 -6.62
CA SER A 6 1.42 -33.77 -6.71
C SER A 6 1.34 -34.32 -8.14
N GLY A 7 1.79 -33.59 -9.16
CA GLY A 7 1.76 -34.01 -10.57
C GLY A 7 0.40 -33.91 -11.26
N LYS A 8 -0.67 -33.55 -10.53
CA LYS A 8 -2.00 -33.38 -11.11
C LYS A 8 -2.08 -32.13 -11.98
N LEU A 9 -2.65 -32.29 -13.17
CA LEU A 9 -2.97 -31.20 -14.09
C LEU A 9 -4.21 -30.46 -13.59
N GLU A 10 -4.03 -29.23 -13.14
CA GLU A 10 -5.16 -28.37 -12.82
C GLU A 10 -5.53 -27.52 -14.05
N GLU A 11 -6.80 -27.58 -14.44
CA GLU A 11 -7.35 -26.71 -15.46
C GLU A 11 -7.20 -25.25 -14.99
N ARG A 12 -6.65 -24.37 -15.85
CA ARG A 12 -6.40 -22.97 -15.49
C ARG A 12 -7.72 -22.26 -15.22
N ARG A 13 -8.11 -22.21 -13.95
CA ARG A 13 -9.21 -21.36 -13.47
C ARG A 13 -8.83 -19.88 -13.64
N SER A 14 -9.82 -19.00 -13.81
CA SER A 14 -9.56 -17.56 -13.93
C SER A 14 -8.77 -17.04 -12.71
N PRO A 15 -7.93 -15.99 -12.85
CA PRO A 15 -7.13 -15.46 -11.75
C PRO A 15 -7.96 -15.12 -10.50
N ILE A 16 -9.20 -14.67 -10.70
CA ILE A 16 -10.18 -14.41 -9.63
C ILE A 16 -10.63 -15.71 -8.94
N SER A 17 -10.90 -16.77 -9.71
CA SER A 17 -11.30 -18.06 -9.15
C SER A 17 -10.17 -18.75 -8.40
N GLN A 18 -8.91 -18.61 -8.84
CA GLN A 18 -7.74 -19.16 -8.15
C GLN A 18 -7.47 -18.44 -6.82
N ASN A 19 -7.66 -17.12 -6.81
CA ASN A 19 -7.41 -16.28 -5.63
C ASN A 19 -8.67 -15.98 -4.81
N ARG A 20 -9.80 -16.66 -5.06
CA ARG A 20 -11.10 -16.32 -4.48
C ARG A 20 -11.07 -16.25 -2.95
N ALA A 21 -10.39 -17.20 -2.30
CA ALA A 21 -10.25 -17.23 -0.84
C ALA A 21 -9.42 -16.05 -0.33
N LYS A 22 -8.32 -15.70 -1.01
CA LYS A 22 -7.46 -14.55 -0.67
C LYS A 22 -8.23 -13.23 -0.81
N VAL A 23 -9.00 -13.08 -1.90
CA VAL A 23 -9.83 -11.90 -2.15
C VAL A 23 -10.98 -11.80 -1.13
N ALA A 24 -11.63 -12.91 -0.79
CA ALA A 24 -12.67 -12.93 0.23
C ALA A 24 -12.14 -12.55 1.62
N PHE A 25 -10.96 -13.06 1.99
CA PHE A 25 -10.26 -12.69 3.22
C PHE A 25 -9.97 -11.18 3.25
N LEU A 26 -9.32 -10.65 2.21
CA LEU A 26 -9.00 -9.22 2.13
C LEU A 26 -10.25 -8.34 2.21
N ARG A 27 -11.36 -8.72 1.55
CA ARG A 27 -12.63 -8.00 1.62
C ARG A 27 -13.32 -8.10 2.99
N GLY A 28 -13.09 -9.17 3.74
CA GLY A 28 -13.61 -9.34 5.10
C GLY A 28 -12.78 -8.64 6.17
N THR A 29 -11.48 -8.44 5.93
CA THR A 29 -10.54 -7.87 6.90
C THR A 29 -10.24 -6.39 6.64
N LEU A 30 -10.27 -5.95 5.39
CA LEU A 30 -9.95 -4.58 4.99
C LEU A 30 -11.22 -3.85 4.52
N PRO A 31 -11.28 -2.51 4.70
CA PRO A 31 -12.34 -1.71 4.11
C PRO A 31 -12.39 -1.93 2.60
N SER A 32 -13.61 -2.00 2.07
CA SER A 32 -13.86 -2.12 0.62
C SER A 32 -13.43 -0.87 -0.15
N VAL A 33 -13.33 0.28 0.53
CA VAL A 33 -12.92 1.56 -0.02
C VAL A 33 -11.82 2.16 0.84
N TRP A 34 -10.72 2.56 0.21
CA TRP A 34 -9.60 3.23 0.86
C TRP A 34 -9.62 4.70 0.46
N ASN A 35 -9.74 5.59 1.43
CA ASN A 35 -9.59 7.02 1.19
C ASN A 35 -8.10 7.35 1.08
N VAL A 36 -7.57 7.36 -0.14
CA VAL A 36 -6.17 7.72 -0.41
C VAL A 36 -6.09 9.24 -0.53
N GLN A 37 -5.36 9.87 0.39
CA GLN A 37 -5.09 11.30 0.35
C GLN A 37 -3.62 11.54 0.00
N GLY A 38 -3.39 12.35 -1.04
CA GLY A 38 -2.07 12.87 -1.36
C GLY A 38 -1.82 14.18 -0.60
N LEU A 39 -0.57 14.37 -0.15
CA LEU A 39 -0.11 15.62 0.44
C LEU A 39 1.23 16.00 -0.20
N GLY A 40 1.29 17.18 -0.81
CA GLY A 40 2.53 17.81 -1.24
C GLY A 40 3.12 18.65 -0.12
N VAL A 41 4.38 18.41 0.22
CA VAL A 41 5.09 19.17 1.26
C VAL A 41 6.20 19.98 0.60
N PHE A 42 6.19 21.28 0.81
CA PHE A 42 7.27 22.15 0.37
C PHE A 42 8.38 22.16 1.42
N ALA A 43 9.58 21.73 1.03
CA ALA A 43 10.72 21.55 1.93
C ALA A 43 11.47 22.85 2.26
N ASN A 44 11.16 23.96 1.56
CA ASN A 44 11.82 25.25 1.78
C ASN A 44 10.91 26.17 2.60
N ASP A 45 11.40 26.60 3.76
CA ASP A 45 10.66 27.46 4.70
C ASP A 45 10.44 28.88 4.17
N ASN A 46 11.19 29.31 3.15
CA ASN A 46 11.02 30.61 2.48
C ASN A 46 9.96 30.58 1.37
N CYS A 47 9.26 29.46 1.17
CA CYS A 47 8.24 29.35 0.15
C CYS A 47 6.90 29.87 0.67
N SER A 48 6.36 30.92 0.05
CA SER A 48 5.00 31.37 0.30
C SER A 48 4.04 30.58 -0.60
N LEU A 49 3.13 29.83 0.01
CA LEU A 49 2.10 29.12 -0.74
C LEU A 49 0.96 30.07 -1.07
N SER A 50 0.60 30.15 -2.35
CA SER A 50 -0.62 30.85 -2.76
C SER A 50 -1.84 30.20 -2.10
N PRO A 51 -2.79 30.98 -1.58
CA PRO A 51 -4.05 30.46 -1.06
C PRO A 51 -4.90 29.77 -2.13
N ASP A 52 -4.63 30.02 -3.41
CA ASP A 52 -5.34 29.41 -4.54
C ASP A 52 -4.81 28.00 -4.88
N LEU A 53 -3.72 27.56 -4.24
CA LEU A 53 -3.23 26.20 -4.40
C LEU A 53 -4.20 25.18 -3.80
N PRO A 54 -4.33 23.98 -4.39
CA PRO A 54 -5.12 22.90 -3.82
C PRO A 54 -4.77 22.63 -2.34
N LEU A 55 -5.79 22.38 -1.52
CA LEU A 55 -5.72 22.06 -0.07
C LEU A 55 -4.77 20.89 0.31
N ALA A 56 -4.22 20.20 -0.67
CA ALA A 56 -3.26 19.12 -0.50
C ALA A 56 -1.80 19.61 -0.37
N PHE A 57 -1.54 20.92 -0.37
CA PHE A 57 -0.18 21.46 -0.22
C PHE A 57 0.02 22.10 1.15
N VAL A 58 1.12 21.74 1.82
CA VAL A 58 1.51 22.32 3.11
C VAL A 58 3.00 22.65 3.14
N THR A 59 3.38 23.57 4.02
CA THR A 59 4.79 23.80 4.35
C THR A 59 5.30 22.70 5.28
N LEU A 60 6.63 22.54 5.38
CA LEU A 60 7.23 21.57 6.29
C LEU A 60 6.84 21.81 7.77
N PRO A 61 6.80 23.06 8.30
CA PRO A 61 6.31 23.32 9.66
C PRO A 61 4.84 22.90 9.88
N ASP A 62 4.00 23.05 8.86
CA ASP A 62 2.56 22.74 8.94
C ASP A 62 2.26 21.24 8.89
N LEU A 63 3.20 20.43 8.39
CA LEU A 63 3.03 18.99 8.24
C LEU A 63 2.62 18.31 9.56
N GLY A 64 3.26 18.70 10.67
CA GLY A 64 2.93 18.14 11.98
C GLY A 64 1.49 18.45 12.41
N TYR A 65 1.02 19.66 12.14
CA TYR A 65 -0.36 20.06 12.42
C TYR A 65 -1.36 19.32 11.52
N TRP A 66 -1.05 19.21 10.22
CA TRP A 66 -1.86 18.47 9.27
C TRP A 66 -2.01 16.99 9.68
N LEU A 67 -0.92 16.32 10.06
CA LEU A 67 -0.93 14.92 10.50
C LEU A 67 -1.79 14.71 11.75
N ARG A 68 -1.69 15.61 12.74
CA ARG A 68 -2.55 15.58 13.94
C ARG A 68 -4.02 15.75 13.57
N THR A 69 -4.33 16.68 12.67
CA THR A 69 -5.69 16.93 12.19
C THR A 69 -6.28 15.69 11.50
N GLN A 70 -5.50 15.00 10.65
CA GLN A 70 -5.97 13.77 10.01
C GLN A 70 -6.18 12.63 11.03
N ARG A 71 -5.28 12.48 12.00
CA ARG A 71 -5.45 11.50 13.09
C ARG A 71 -6.75 11.75 13.87
N ASP A 72 -7.01 13.00 14.23
CA ASP A 72 -8.19 13.36 15.02
C ASP A 72 -9.49 13.20 14.19
N ARG A 73 -9.45 13.50 12.88
CA ARG A 73 -10.56 13.19 11.96
C ARG A 73 -10.80 11.68 11.86
N HIS A 74 -9.74 10.88 11.73
CA HIS A 74 -9.86 9.42 11.69
C HIS A 74 -10.49 8.87 12.98
N ALA A 75 -10.01 9.33 14.15
CA ALA A 75 -10.57 8.94 15.45
C ALA A 75 -12.08 9.25 15.56
N LYS A 76 -12.53 10.37 14.97
CA LYS A 76 -13.95 10.76 14.93
C LYS A 76 -14.78 10.00 13.90
N SER A 77 -14.16 9.45 12.85
CA SER A 77 -14.88 8.77 11.76
C SER A 77 -15.48 7.42 12.15
N GLY A 78 -15.08 6.85 13.31
CA GLY A 78 -15.48 5.51 13.73
C GLY A 78 -14.86 4.38 12.90
N ASN A 79 -14.00 4.70 11.94
CA ASN A 79 -13.29 3.70 11.15
C ASN A 79 -12.32 2.90 12.02
N PRO A 80 -12.19 1.58 11.79
CA PRO A 80 -11.28 0.75 12.54
C PRO A 80 -9.83 1.19 12.31
N ASN A 81 -9.05 1.31 13.38
CA ASN A 81 -7.61 1.52 13.27
C ASN A 81 -6.95 0.25 12.72
N ILE A 82 -6.53 0.31 11.45
CA ILE A 82 -5.82 -0.80 10.81
C ILE A 82 -4.35 -0.70 11.17
N ASN A 83 -3.85 -1.66 11.92
CA ASN A 83 -2.41 -1.83 12.07
C ASN A 83 -1.84 -2.40 10.75
N VAL A 84 -1.38 -1.51 9.87
CA VAL A 84 -0.87 -1.85 8.54
C VAL A 84 0.27 -2.88 8.61
N ARG A 85 1.15 -2.79 9.62
CA ARG A 85 2.25 -3.76 9.79
C ARG A 85 1.73 -5.15 10.09
N ALA A 86 0.75 -5.26 10.99
CA ALA A 86 0.14 -6.54 11.35
C ALA A 86 -0.72 -7.11 10.20
N ALA A 87 -1.49 -6.26 9.51
CA ALA A 87 -2.22 -6.65 8.31
C ALA A 87 -1.26 -7.18 7.24
N TRP A 88 -0.15 -6.48 7.02
CA TRP A 88 0.89 -6.88 6.08
C TRP A 88 1.54 -8.21 6.44
N SER A 89 1.81 -8.49 7.72
CA SER A 89 2.38 -9.79 8.12
C SER A 89 1.42 -10.96 7.83
N VAL A 90 0.12 -10.77 8.04
CA VAL A 90 -0.89 -11.81 7.73
C VAL A 90 -1.02 -12.03 6.22
N VAL A 91 -1.05 -10.95 5.43
CA VAL A 91 -1.04 -11.04 3.96
C VAL A 91 0.22 -11.77 3.48
N ARG A 92 1.37 -11.47 4.07
CA ARG A 92 2.66 -12.07 3.74
C ARG A 92 2.71 -13.57 4.05
N LEU A 93 2.06 -14.04 5.11
CA LEU A 93 1.90 -15.48 5.38
C LEU A 93 0.97 -16.19 4.38
N SER A 94 0.17 -15.44 3.63
CA SER A 94 -0.84 -15.97 2.70
C SER A 94 -0.40 -15.93 1.23
N VAL A 95 0.83 -15.52 0.95
CA VAL A 95 1.43 -15.48 -0.40
C VAL A 95 2.52 -16.53 -0.54
N ASP A 96 2.78 -16.93 -1.78
CA ASP A 96 3.65 -18.06 -2.11
C ASP A 96 5.13 -17.79 -1.77
N ASP A 97 5.50 -16.52 -1.56
CA ASP A 97 6.80 -16.07 -1.03
C ASP A 97 6.64 -15.38 0.34
N PRO A 98 6.44 -16.14 1.42
CA PRO A 98 6.20 -15.59 2.76
C PRO A 98 7.42 -14.91 3.36
N THR A 99 8.62 -15.25 2.89
CA THR A 99 9.87 -14.57 3.30
C THR A 99 10.04 -13.23 2.61
N GLY A 100 9.31 -12.95 1.52
CA GLY A 100 9.44 -11.71 0.73
C GLY A 100 10.74 -11.62 -0.06
N SER A 101 11.39 -12.77 -0.27
CA SER A 101 12.68 -12.91 -0.95
C SER A 101 12.62 -12.51 -2.42
N ALA A 102 11.56 -12.89 -3.13
CA ALA A 102 11.33 -12.55 -4.53
C ALA A 102 11.04 -11.06 -4.69
N LEU A 103 10.29 -10.46 -3.75
CA LEU A 103 10.04 -9.01 -3.75
C LEU A 103 11.33 -8.23 -3.47
N SER A 104 12.17 -8.71 -2.55
CA SER A 104 13.48 -8.11 -2.26
C SER A 104 14.40 -8.17 -3.47
N ALA A 105 14.51 -9.35 -4.11
CA ALA A 105 15.30 -9.54 -5.32
C ALA A 105 14.80 -8.66 -6.47
N HIS A 106 13.48 -8.52 -6.63
CA HIS A 106 12.89 -7.62 -7.61
C HIS A 106 13.23 -6.16 -7.34
N ARG A 107 13.13 -5.68 -6.09
CA ARG A 107 13.53 -4.31 -5.72
C ARG A 107 15.01 -4.05 -5.98
N HIS A 108 15.89 -5.00 -5.67
CA HIS A 108 17.32 -4.88 -5.97
C HIS A 108 17.59 -4.82 -7.47
N LYS A 109 16.90 -5.64 -8.25
CA LYS A 109 16.97 -5.59 -9.72
C LYS A 109 16.52 -4.21 -10.24
N VAL A 110 15.34 -3.73 -9.83
CA VAL A 110 14.81 -2.43 -10.28
C VAL A 110 15.69 -1.26 -9.84
N ALA A 111 16.25 -1.32 -8.62
CA ALA A 111 17.19 -0.31 -8.14
C ALA A 111 18.49 -0.31 -8.96
N GLY A 112 18.99 -1.49 -9.36
CA GLY A 112 20.15 -1.62 -10.25
C GLY A 112 19.86 -1.19 -11.70
N ASP A 113 18.66 -1.46 -12.21
CA ASP A 113 18.22 -1.03 -13.55
C ASP A 113 18.04 0.51 -13.63
N SER A 114 17.81 1.18 -12.49
CA SER A 114 17.67 2.65 -12.42
C SER A 114 19.01 3.41 -12.56
N SER A 115 20.15 2.71 -12.47
CA SER A 115 21.49 3.28 -12.70
C SER A 115 21.96 3.22 -14.16
N VAL A 116 21.13 2.69 -15.07
CA VAL A 116 21.42 2.61 -16.50
C VAL A 116 20.44 3.49 -17.27
N ASN A 117 20.51 4.81 -17.03
CA ASN A 117 19.97 5.87 -17.90
C ASN A 117 20.49 7.22 -17.39
N ILE A 118 21.80 7.45 -17.55
CA ILE A 118 22.43 8.76 -17.68
C ILE A 118 23.38 8.67 -18.87
#